data_AF-A0A8T0DBI1-F1
#
_entry.id   AF-A0A8T0DBI1-F1
#
_cell.length_a   1.000
_cell.length_b   1.000
_cell.length_c   1.000
_cell.angle_alpha   90.00
_cell.angle_beta   90.00
_cell.angle_gamma   90.00
#
_symmetry.space_group_name_H-M   'P 1'
#
loop_
_entity.id
_entity.type
_entity.pdbx_description
1 polymer ?
#
loop_
_entity_poly.entity_id
_entity_poly.type
_entity_poly.pdbx_seq_one_letter_code
_entity_poly.pdbx_strand_id
1 'polypeptide(L)'
;MSTFSVLLILWVVRIVEANVIEGTLTPLPGAPADWYVHARIHVEGTEHVGFVKPDGSFEVHGLQSGSYVVEPLHPSLIFQTARVDINFKGRIRARRVNAPQPNAVKELPYPLRLTCSGKAVYFKPREQLRTIDLLFNSNVLYVLVPFLLVMVLTKLVNTNDPELQKELQQINLQQQLPDMGELLSSMSLFGGSKKTVGSGRRRTGAEDSRAAGAIIDAPSASGSGGRKEKKRRA
;
A
#
# COMPACT_ATOMS: atom_id res chain seq x y z
N MET A 1 -2.83 -35.57 -57.11
CA MET A 1 -2.74 -36.00 -55.69
C MET A 1 -2.22 -34.91 -54.75
N SER A 2 -1.38 -33.97 -55.21
CA SER A 2 -0.81 -32.90 -54.35
C SER A 2 -1.84 -31.90 -53.81
N THR A 3 -2.83 -31.50 -54.61
CA THR A 3 -3.83 -30.47 -54.23
C THR A 3 -4.78 -30.91 -53.11
N PHE A 4 -5.22 -32.17 -53.11
CA PHE A 4 -6.05 -32.73 -52.04
C PHE A 4 -5.30 -32.84 -50.71
N SER A 5 -4.00 -33.16 -50.75
CA SER A 5 -3.16 -33.19 -49.54
C SER A 5 -2.96 -31.79 -48.95
N VAL A 6 -2.75 -30.77 -49.79
CA VAL A 6 -2.65 -29.37 -49.35
C VAL A 6 -3.99 -28.87 -48.79
N LEU A 7 -5.12 -29.21 -49.40
CA LEU A 7 -6.46 -28.89 -48.88
C LEU A 7 -6.75 -29.59 -47.56
N LEU A 8 -6.33 -30.85 -47.39
CA LEU A 8 -6.52 -31.61 -46.15
C LEU A 8 -5.64 -31.05 -45.02
N ILE A 9 -4.40 -30.65 -45.30
CA ILE A 9 -3.53 -29.97 -44.34
C ILE A 9 -4.11 -28.61 -43.94
N LEU A 10 -4.61 -27.81 -44.89
CA LEU A 10 -5.29 -26.54 -44.60
C LEU A 10 -6.59 -26.72 -43.80
N TRP A 11 -7.30 -27.83 -44.03
CA TRP A 11 -8.53 -28.17 -43.31
C TRP A 11 -8.25 -28.64 -41.87
N VAL A 12 -7.22 -29.48 -41.67
CA VAL A 12 -6.79 -29.95 -40.34
C VAL A 12 -6.23 -28.80 -39.48
N VAL A 13 -5.55 -27.82 -40.08
CA VAL A 13 -5.07 -26.61 -39.39
C VAL A 13 -6.21 -25.70 -38.90
N ARG A 14 -7.45 -25.90 -39.35
CA ARG A 14 -8.61 -25.07 -38.99
C ARG A 14 -9.56 -25.68 -37.95
N ILE A 15 -9.21 -26.81 -37.32
CA ILE A 15 -9.94 -27.29 -36.14
C ILE A 15 -9.32 -26.64 -34.91
N VAL A 16 -9.70 -25.39 -34.71
CA VAL A 16 -9.33 -24.56 -33.57
C VAL A 16 -10.53 -24.65 -32.61
N GLU A 17 -10.39 -25.41 -31.52
CA GLU A 17 -11.46 -25.58 -30.53
C GLU A 17 -11.73 -24.25 -29.83
N ALA A 18 -12.80 -23.57 -30.23
CA ALA A 18 -13.25 -22.34 -29.61
C ALA A 18 -14.06 -22.65 -28.33
N ASN A 19 -13.51 -22.25 -27.18
CA ASN A 19 -14.17 -22.31 -25.88
C ASN A 19 -14.85 -20.96 -25.58
N VAL A 20 -15.78 -21.01 -24.63
CA VAL A 20 -16.54 -19.84 -24.17
C VAL A 20 -16.29 -19.62 -22.68
N ILE A 21 -16.02 -18.38 -22.28
CA ILE A 21 -15.96 -17.99 -20.87
C ILE A 21 -17.26 -17.27 -20.54
N GLU A 22 -17.93 -17.75 -19.49
CA GLU A 22 -19.18 -17.19 -19.00
C GLU A 22 -18.99 -16.60 -17.60
N GLY A 23 -19.78 -15.56 -17.32
CA GLY A 23 -19.80 -14.96 -16.00
C GLY A 23 -20.91 -13.95 -15.80
N THR A 24 -20.90 -13.36 -14.60
CA THR A 24 -21.82 -12.33 -14.17
C THR A 24 -21.05 -11.27 -13.40
N LEU A 25 -21.32 -10.01 -13.74
CA LEU A 25 -20.84 -8.83 -13.05
C LEU A 25 -21.91 -8.34 -12.08
N THR A 26 -21.56 -8.22 -10.79
CA THR A 26 -22.45 -7.61 -9.79
C THR A 26 -22.04 -6.15 -9.57
N PRO A 27 -22.88 -5.17 -9.94
CA PRO A 27 -22.59 -3.76 -9.71
C PRO A 27 -22.72 -3.39 -8.23
N LEU A 28 -22.19 -2.22 -7.87
CA LEU A 28 -22.34 -1.65 -6.52
C LEU A 28 -23.81 -1.25 -6.27
N PRO A 29 -24.36 -1.43 -5.05
CA PRO A 29 -25.68 -0.91 -4.71
C PRO A 29 -25.74 0.61 -4.95
N GLY A 30 -26.68 1.05 -5.80
CA GLY A 30 -26.81 2.44 -6.24
C GLY A 30 -26.07 2.78 -7.55
N ALA A 31 -25.65 1.79 -8.32
CA ALA A 31 -25.20 2.01 -9.70
C ALA A 31 -26.36 2.45 -10.61
N PRO A 32 -26.11 3.29 -11.65
CA PRO A 32 -27.10 3.63 -12.67
C PRO A 32 -27.64 2.39 -13.37
N ALA A 33 -28.90 2.41 -13.84
CA ALA A 33 -29.51 1.24 -14.50
C ALA A 33 -28.84 0.84 -15.82
N ASP A 34 -28.19 1.80 -16.48
CA ASP A 34 -27.51 1.71 -17.78
C ASP A 34 -26.00 1.41 -17.66
N TRP A 35 -25.51 1.07 -16.47
CA TRP A 35 -24.08 0.81 -16.21
C TRP A 35 -23.46 -0.23 -17.18
N TYR A 36 -24.25 -1.21 -17.63
CA TYR A 36 -23.79 -2.28 -18.52
C TYR A 36 -23.39 -1.74 -19.91
N VAL A 37 -23.93 -0.61 -20.37
CA VAL A 37 -23.68 -0.04 -21.71
C VAL A 37 -22.21 0.32 -21.89
N HIS A 38 -21.60 0.87 -20.83
CA HIS A 38 -20.21 1.28 -20.81
C HIS A 38 -19.26 0.20 -20.27
N ALA A 39 -19.80 -0.95 -19.88
CA ALA A 39 -19.00 -2.07 -19.43
C ALA A 39 -18.50 -2.87 -20.65
N ARG A 40 -17.21 -3.19 -20.65
CA ARG A 40 -16.56 -4.06 -21.64
C ARG A 40 -15.74 -5.09 -20.90
N ILE A 41 -15.68 -6.29 -21.45
CA ILE A 41 -14.89 -7.37 -20.86
C ILE A 41 -13.73 -7.61 -21.78
N HIS A 42 -12.56 -7.35 -21.25
CA HIS A 42 -11.31 -7.50 -21.94
C HIS A 42 -10.68 -8.80 -21.49
N VAL A 43 -10.26 -9.62 -22.44
CA VAL A 43 -9.52 -10.85 -22.16
C VAL A 43 -8.17 -10.76 -22.85
N GLU A 44 -7.10 -10.96 -22.07
CA GLU A 44 -5.72 -10.73 -22.50
C GLU A 44 -5.52 -9.32 -23.08
N GLY A 45 -5.91 -8.31 -22.30
CA GLY A 45 -5.81 -6.90 -22.70
C GLY A 45 -6.90 -6.47 -23.68
N THR A 46 -6.75 -6.73 -24.98
CA THR A 46 -7.75 -6.39 -26.02
C THR A 46 -7.88 -7.44 -27.11
N GLU A 47 -7.25 -8.61 -26.94
CA GLU A 47 -7.26 -9.65 -27.97
C GLU A 47 -8.67 -10.22 -28.18
N HIS A 48 -9.39 -10.43 -27.08
CA HIS A 48 -10.79 -10.83 -27.11
C HIS A 48 -11.62 -9.83 -26.29
N VAL A 49 -12.76 -9.42 -26.85
CA VAL A 49 -13.66 -8.45 -26.24
C VAL A 49 -15.05 -9.06 -26.11
N GLY A 50 -15.57 -9.04 -24.88
CA GLY A 50 -16.94 -9.40 -24.54
C GLY A 50 -17.79 -8.18 -24.18
N PHE A 51 -19.10 -8.35 -24.35
CA PHE A 51 -20.09 -7.36 -23.96
C PHE A 51 -20.93 -7.88 -22.79
N VAL A 52 -21.38 -6.94 -21.96
CA VAL A 52 -22.19 -7.24 -20.79
C VAL A 52 -23.65 -7.04 -21.16
N LYS A 53 -24.48 -8.04 -20.84
CA LYS A 53 -25.93 -7.99 -21.03
C LYS A 53 -26.58 -7.17 -19.89
N PRO A 54 -27.83 -6.70 -20.05
CA PRO A 54 -28.51 -5.87 -19.04
C PRO A 54 -28.71 -6.54 -17.66
N ASP A 55 -28.73 -7.88 -17.62
CA ASP A 55 -28.76 -8.69 -16.41
C ASP A 55 -27.40 -8.79 -15.70
N GLY A 56 -26.35 -8.21 -16.29
CA GLY A 56 -24.96 -8.28 -15.82
C GLY A 56 -24.23 -9.54 -16.26
N SER A 57 -24.87 -10.44 -17.02
CA SER A 57 -24.21 -11.64 -17.54
C SER A 57 -23.33 -11.31 -18.74
N PHE A 58 -22.33 -12.14 -18.98
CA PHE A 58 -21.44 -11.97 -20.11
C PHE A 58 -20.89 -13.30 -20.61
N GLU A 59 -20.59 -13.31 -21.90
CA GLU A 59 -20.03 -14.45 -22.61
C GLU A 59 -18.92 -13.92 -23.53
N VAL A 60 -17.76 -14.56 -23.49
CA VAL A 60 -16.65 -14.28 -24.40
C VAL A 60 -16.38 -15.54 -25.21
N HIS A 61 -16.51 -15.45 -26.53
CA HIS A 61 -16.31 -16.58 -27.45
C HIS A 61 -14.93 -16.53 -28.11
N GLY A 62 -14.53 -17.66 -28.71
CA GLY A 62 -13.33 -17.72 -29.56
C GLY A 62 -12.03 -18.04 -28.82
N LEU A 63 -12.10 -18.39 -27.54
CA LEU A 63 -10.91 -18.61 -26.71
C LEU A 63 -10.32 -20.00 -26.95
N GLN A 64 -9.00 -20.04 -27.11
CA GLN A 64 -8.27 -21.29 -27.22
C GLN A 64 -8.00 -21.91 -25.86
N SER A 65 -7.40 -23.10 -25.87
CA SER A 65 -6.88 -23.68 -24.64
C SER A 65 -5.64 -22.92 -24.20
N GLY A 66 -5.69 -22.33 -23.00
CA GLY A 66 -4.70 -21.37 -22.56
C GLY A 66 -5.04 -20.77 -21.19
N SER A 67 -4.18 -19.87 -20.73
CA SER A 67 -4.37 -19.10 -19.50
C SER A 67 -4.62 -17.66 -19.88
N TYR A 68 -5.73 -17.11 -19.44
CA TYR A 68 -6.19 -15.77 -19.81
C TYR A 68 -6.47 -14.93 -18.57
N VAL A 69 -6.23 -13.62 -18.68
CA VAL A 69 -6.69 -12.66 -17.68
C VAL A 69 -7.96 -11.98 -18.18
N VAL A 70 -9.04 -12.10 -17.42
CA VAL A 70 -10.33 -11.48 -17.67
C VAL A 70 -10.45 -10.21 -16.82
N GLU A 71 -10.59 -9.09 -17.50
CA GLU A 71 -10.62 -7.75 -16.94
C GLU A 71 -11.90 -7.03 -17.36
N PRO A 72 -12.88 -6.89 -16.44
CA PRO A 72 -14.04 -6.06 -16.71
C PRO A 72 -13.66 -4.59 -16.56
N LEU A 73 -13.81 -3.83 -17.64
CA LEU A 73 -13.55 -2.40 -17.69
C LEU A 73 -14.85 -1.62 -17.68
N HIS A 74 -14.88 -0.57 -16.86
CA HIS A 74 -15.96 0.39 -16.81
C HIS A 74 -15.39 1.77 -16.41
N PRO A 75 -15.88 2.88 -17.00
CA PRO A 75 -15.31 4.20 -16.78
C PRO A 75 -15.57 4.78 -15.39
N SER A 76 -16.48 4.25 -14.59
CA SER A 76 -16.77 4.78 -13.24
C SER A 76 -16.81 3.73 -12.14
N LEU A 77 -16.69 2.45 -12.48
CA LEU A 77 -16.78 1.32 -11.57
C LEU A 77 -15.54 0.46 -11.75
N ILE A 78 -14.97 0.01 -10.64
CA ILE A 78 -13.80 -0.87 -10.64
C ILE A 78 -14.29 -2.26 -10.29
N PHE A 79 -14.10 -3.21 -11.20
CA PHE A 79 -14.47 -4.61 -10.98
C PHE A 79 -13.26 -5.46 -10.57
N GLN A 80 -13.54 -6.58 -9.92
CA GLN A 80 -12.52 -7.58 -9.65
C GLN A 80 -12.07 -8.27 -10.95
N THR A 81 -10.77 -8.42 -11.15
CA THR A 81 -10.19 -9.20 -12.24
C THR A 81 -10.02 -10.67 -11.86
N ALA A 82 -10.07 -11.55 -12.85
CA ALA A 82 -9.94 -12.99 -12.65
C ALA A 82 -9.03 -13.59 -13.72
N ARG A 83 -8.20 -14.56 -13.31
CA ARG A 83 -7.42 -15.40 -14.21
C ARG A 83 -8.19 -16.67 -14.48
N VAL A 84 -8.32 -17.03 -15.74
CA VAL A 84 -9.07 -18.21 -16.19
C VAL A 84 -8.12 -19.13 -16.96
N ASP A 85 -8.01 -20.37 -16.51
CA ASP A 85 -7.22 -21.40 -17.18
C ASP A 85 -8.18 -22.38 -17.86
N ILE A 86 -8.03 -22.52 -19.17
CA ILE A 86 -8.78 -23.43 -20.02
C ILE A 86 -7.86 -24.58 -20.43
N ASN A 87 -8.23 -25.80 -20.07
CA ASN A 87 -7.52 -26.99 -20.51
C ASN A 87 -7.92 -27.39 -21.94
N PHE A 88 -7.08 -28.15 -22.64
CA PHE A 88 -7.35 -28.77 -23.96
C PHE A 88 -8.61 -29.65 -24.03
N LYS A 89 -9.24 -29.93 -22.88
CA LYS A 89 -10.49 -30.68 -22.77
C LYS A 89 -11.70 -29.78 -22.49
N GLY A 90 -11.54 -28.46 -22.59
CA GLY A 90 -12.56 -27.46 -22.26
C GLY A 90 -12.87 -27.32 -20.75
N ARG A 91 -12.06 -27.92 -19.86
CA ARG A 91 -12.24 -27.71 -18.40
C ARG A 91 -11.71 -26.34 -18.01
N ILE A 92 -12.56 -25.54 -17.38
CA ILE A 92 -12.26 -24.17 -16.99
C ILE A 92 -12.00 -24.11 -15.48
N ARG A 93 -10.93 -23.40 -15.09
CA ARG A 93 -10.60 -23.09 -13.70
C ARG A 93 -10.39 -21.58 -13.56
N ALA A 94 -11.01 -20.98 -12.56
CA ALA A 94 -10.88 -19.54 -12.31
C ALA A 94 -10.15 -19.28 -10.99
N ARG A 95 -9.30 -18.25 -10.98
CA ARG A 95 -8.49 -17.84 -9.83
C ARG A 95 -8.41 -16.32 -9.75
N ARG A 96 -8.28 -15.75 -8.56
CA ARG A 96 -8.09 -14.30 -8.43
C ARG A 96 -6.69 -13.92 -8.92
N VAL A 97 -6.60 -12.79 -9.64
CA VAL A 97 -5.31 -12.25 -10.09
C VAL A 97 -4.60 -11.64 -8.89
N ASN A 98 -3.46 -12.23 -8.50
CA ASN A 98 -2.58 -11.71 -7.46
C ASN A 98 -1.18 -11.51 -8.05
N ALA A 99 -0.88 -10.29 -8.51
CA ALA A 99 0.45 -9.94 -9.02
C ALA A 99 1.60 -10.08 -7.98
N PRO A 100 1.45 -9.68 -6.70
CA PRO A 100 2.58 -9.71 -5.75
C PRO A 100 2.91 -11.12 -5.23
N GLN A 101 1.96 -12.06 -5.29
CA GLN A 101 2.15 -13.44 -4.82
C GLN A 101 1.51 -14.42 -5.82
N PRO A 102 2.23 -14.81 -6.89
CA PRO A 102 1.67 -15.69 -7.93
C PRO A 102 1.36 -17.10 -7.44
N ASN A 103 2.04 -17.56 -6.37
CA ASN A 103 1.81 -18.87 -5.77
C ASN A 103 0.57 -18.90 -4.85
N ALA A 104 0.11 -17.74 -4.39
CA ALA A 104 -1.07 -17.64 -3.53
C ALA A 104 -2.34 -17.77 -4.37
N VAL A 105 -2.80 -19.01 -4.53
CA VAL A 105 -3.99 -19.34 -5.31
C VAL A 105 -5.25 -19.14 -4.48
N LYS A 106 -6.07 -18.17 -4.88
CA LYS A 106 -7.46 -18.04 -4.42
C LYS A 106 -8.39 -18.45 -5.54
N GLU A 107 -8.95 -19.64 -5.44
CA GLU A 107 -9.89 -20.17 -6.43
C GLU A 107 -11.19 -19.33 -6.44
N LEU A 108 -11.71 -19.11 -7.65
CA LEU A 108 -12.98 -18.47 -7.89
C LEU A 108 -13.95 -19.52 -8.44
N PRO A 109 -15.24 -19.48 -8.03
CA PRO A 109 -16.23 -20.36 -8.63
C PRO A 109 -16.43 -20.02 -10.10
N TYR A 110 -16.80 -21.03 -10.88
CA TYR A 110 -17.22 -20.91 -12.27
C TYR A 110 -18.71 -21.28 -12.39
N PRO A 111 -19.56 -20.56 -13.14
CA PRO A 111 -19.30 -19.35 -13.93
C PRO A 111 -18.77 -18.17 -13.11
N LEU A 112 -18.02 -17.26 -13.74
CA LEU A 112 -17.33 -16.18 -13.02
C LEU A 112 -18.32 -15.25 -12.33
N ARG A 113 -18.10 -14.96 -11.04
CA ARG A 113 -18.88 -13.97 -10.29
C ARG A 113 -17.97 -12.83 -9.87
N LEU A 114 -17.91 -11.78 -10.68
CA LEU A 114 -17.03 -10.66 -10.45
C LEU A 114 -17.81 -9.53 -9.79
N THR A 115 -17.39 -9.15 -8.60
CA THR A 115 -18.02 -8.08 -7.83
C THR A 115 -17.31 -6.75 -8.06
N CYS A 116 -18.05 -5.66 -7.97
CA CYS A 116 -17.50 -4.32 -7.98
C CYS A 116 -16.71 -4.05 -6.70
N SER A 117 -15.44 -3.69 -6.84
CA SER A 117 -14.56 -3.30 -5.72
C SER A 117 -14.84 -1.87 -5.23
N GLY A 118 -15.34 -0.98 -6.10
CA GLY A 118 -15.63 0.41 -5.73
C GLY A 118 -15.85 1.32 -6.94
N LYS A 119 -16.07 2.61 -6.67
CA LYS A 119 -16.14 3.65 -7.71
C LYS A 119 -14.74 4.11 -8.09
N ALA A 120 -14.52 4.36 -9.38
CA ALA A 120 -13.25 4.89 -9.85
C ALA A 120 -13.12 6.38 -9.48
N VAL A 121 -12.11 6.71 -8.66
CA VAL A 121 -11.80 8.09 -8.26
C VAL A 121 -10.59 8.55 -9.07
N TYR A 122 -10.84 9.24 -10.18
CA TYR A 122 -9.79 9.79 -11.03
C TYR A 122 -9.20 11.10 -10.48
N PHE A 123 -10.03 11.87 -9.77
CA PHE A 123 -9.65 13.16 -9.25
C PHE A 123 -9.30 13.05 -7.77
N LYS A 124 -8.05 13.40 -7.44
CA LYS A 124 -7.69 13.66 -6.05
C LYS A 124 -8.20 15.05 -5.67
N PRO A 125 -8.89 15.21 -4.53
CA PRO A 125 -9.24 16.54 -4.05
C PRO A 125 -7.97 17.35 -3.82
N ARG A 126 -8.04 18.67 -4.06
CA ARG A 126 -6.92 19.57 -3.76
C ARG A 126 -6.67 19.57 -2.26
N GLU A 127 -5.40 19.62 -1.86
CA GLU A 127 -5.04 19.87 -0.47
C GLU A 127 -5.64 21.20 -0.05
N GLN A 128 -6.63 21.13 0.82
CA GLN A 128 -7.23 22.31 1.42
C GLN A 128 -6.33 22.71 2.58
N LEU A 129 -6.01 23.99 2.68
CA LEU A 129 -5.48 24.55 3.92
C LEU A 129 -6.60 24.46 4.96
N ARG A 130 -6.67 23.31 5.65
CA ARG A 130 -7.56 23.13 6.78
C ARG A 130 -7.09 24.12 7.83
N THR A 131 -7.89 25.15 8.11
CA THR A 131 -7.57 26.16 9.12
C THR A 131 -7.25 25.52 10.48
N ILE A 132 -7.92 24.39 10.78
CA ILE A 132 -7.60 23.56 11.95
C ILE A 132 -6.25 22.83 11.85
N ASP A 133 -5.83 22.36 10.67
CA ASP A 133 -4.51 21.72 10.49
C ASP A 133 -3.38 22.76 10.55
N LEU A 134 -3.66 24.02 10.23
CA LEU A 134 -2.73 25.13 10.46
C LEU A 134 -2.61 25.45 11.96
N LEU A 135 -3.72 25.42 12.71
CA LEU A 135 -3.70 25.63 14.16
C LEU A 135 -2.99 24.48 14.90
N PHE A 136 -3.22 23.24 14.48
CA PHE A 136 -2.53 22.05 15.01
C PHE A 136 -1.15 21.82 14.37
N ASN A 137 -0.65 22.77 13.59
CA ASN A 137 0.72 22.72 13.12
C ASN A 137 1.67 22.93 14.30
N SER A 138 2.61 22.01 14.48
CA SER A 138 3.59 22.02 15.57
C SER A 138 4.22 23.41 15.77
N ASN A 139 4.58 24.08 14.67
CA ASN A 139 5.22 25.40 14.74
C ASN A 139 4.27 26.52 15.19
N VAL A 140 3.01 26.52 14.74
CA VAL A 140 2.01 27.54 15.11
C VAL A 140 1.59 27.35 16.57
N LEU A 141 1.42 26.11 17.00
CA LEU A 141 1.05 25.77 18.37
C LEU A 141 2.11 26.23 19.37
N TYR A 142 3.40 26.01 19.07
CA TYR A 142 4.50 26.47 19.94
C TYR A 142 4.60 27.99 20.05
N VAL A 143 4.11 28.76 19.09
CA VAL A 143 4.09 30.23 19.16
C VAL A 143 2.82 30.73 19.85
N LEU A 144 1.66 30.13 19.54
CA LEU A 144 0.36 30.57 20.02
C LEU A 144 0.14 30.27 21.51
N VAL A 145 0.52 29.07 21.96
CA VAL A 145 0.33 28.62 23.36
C VAL A 145 1.04 29.54 24.37
N PRO A 146 2.36 29.82 24.25
CA PRO A 146 3.03 30.72 25.20
C PRO A 146 2.51 32.16 25.09
N PHE A 147 2.15 32.64 23.90
CA PHE A 147 1.58 33.97 23.73
C PHE A 147 0.24 34.12 24.47
N LEU A 148 -0.63 33.11 24.37
CA LEU A 148 -1.91 33.09 25.09
C LEU A 148 -1.70 33.02 26.61
N LEU A 149 -0.70 32.25 27.06
CA LEU A 149 -0.31 32.20 28.48
C LEU A 149 0.12 33.58 29.02
N VAL A 150 0.98 34.29 28.29
CA VAL A 150 1.43 35.64 28.66
C VAL A 150 0.28 36.64 28.63
N MET A 151 -0.66 36.51 27.68
CA MET A 151 -1.84 37.38 27.62
C MET A 151 -2.78 37.16 28.82
N VAL A 152 -2.97 35.91 29.25
CA VAL A 152 -3.74 35.60 30.47
C VAL A 152 -3.00 36.08 31.72
N LEU A 153 -1.69 35.88 31.78
CA LEU A 153 -0.87 36.32 32.91
C LEU A 153 -0.90 37.85 33.08
N THR A 154 -0.73 38.58 31.97
CA THR A 154 -0.85 40.05 31.97
C THR A 154 -2.26 40.50 32.31
N LYS A 155 -3.31 39.78 31.88
CA LYS A 155 -4.70 40.09 32.26
C LYS A 155 -4.95 39.87 33.75
N LEU A 156 -4.49 38.76 34.32
CA LEU A 156 -4.63 38.44 35.75
C LEU A 156 -3.88 39.44 36.64
N VAL A 157 -2.69 39.90 36.21
CA VAL A 157 -1.90 40.91 36.95
C VAL A 157 -2.50 42.31 36.84
N ASN A 158 -3.12 42.66 35.70
CA ASN A 158 -3.78 43.96 35.50
C ASN A 158 -5.22 44.00 36.05
N THR A 159 -5.88 42.86 36.26
CA THR A 159 -7.07 42.76 37.11
C THR A 159 -6.62 42.81 38.56
N ASN A 160 -6.53 44.02 39.08
CA ASN A 160 -6.09 44.47 40.41
C ASN A 160 -6.47 43.57 41.62
N ASP A 161 -5.72 42.50 41.89
CA ASP A 161 -5.65 41.91 43.24
C ASP A 161 -4.35 42.37 43.94
N PRO A 162 -4.43 43.29 44.93
CA PRO A 162 -3.27 43.82 45.65
C PRO A 162 -2.58 42.77 46.55
N GLU A 163 -3.17 41.59 46.75
CA GLU A 163 -2.53 40.46 47.42
C GLU A 163 -1.58 39.70 46.48
N LEU A 164 -1.98 39.45 45.23
CA LEU A 164 -1.14 38.78 44.24
C LEU A 164 0.10 39.60 43.87
N GLN A 165 0.01 40.94 43.85
CA GLN A 165 1.17 41.80 43.64
C GLN A 165 2.14 41.76 44.82
N LYS A 166 1.65 41.62 46.06
CA LYS A 166 2.48 41.49 47.26
C LYS A 166 3.15 40.13 47.32
N GLU A 167 2.46 39.06 46.93
CA GLU A 167 3.07 37.73 46.79
C GLU A 167 4.11 37.71 45.67
N LEU A 168 3.84 38.31 44.50
CA LEU A 168 4.83 38.44 43.43
C LEU A 168 6.03 39.31 43.81
N GLN A 169 5.82 40.41 44.55
CA GLN A 169 6.91 41.24 45.08
C GLN A 169 7.72 40.50 46.16
N GLN A 170 7.07 39.69 47.01
CA GLN A 170 7.77 38.84 47.97
C GLN A 170 8.57 37.73 47.28
N ILE A 171 8.05 37.13 46.20
CA ILE A 171 8.78 36.16 45.37
C ILE A 171 9.96 36.84 44.65
N ASN A 172 9.81 38.10 44.20
CA ASN A 172 10.86 38.89 43.55
C ASN A 172 11.98 39.32 44.53
N LEU A 173 11.65 39.64 45.78
CA LEU A 173 12.64 39.95 46.83
C LEU A 173 13.33 38.71 47.39
N GLN A 174 12.67 37.55 47.40
CA GLN A 174 13.18 36.33 48.02
C GLN A 174 14.00 35.46 47.05
N GLN A 175 13.79 35.55 45.74
CA GLN A 175 14.49 34.71 44.78
C GLN A 175 14.92 35.48 43.53
N GLN A 176 16.25 35.55 43.38
CA GLN A 176 17.02 35.82 42.18
C GLN A 176 16.41 35.05 40.99
N LEU A 177 15.43 35.66 40.30
CA LEU A 177 14.90 35.12 39.06
C LEU A 177 16.07 35.11 38.06
N PRO A 178 16.38 33.96 37.42
CA PRO A 178 17.31 33.95 36.30
C PRO A 178 16.75 34.93 35.27
N ASP A 179 17.63 35.75 34.70
CA ASP A 179 17.28 36.75 33.72
C ASP A 179 16.38 36.11 32.65
N MET A 180 15.25 36.74 32.31
CA MET A 180 14.22 36.11 31.46
C MET A 180 14.77 35.65 30.09
N GLY A 181 15.93 36.18 29.68
CA GLY A 181 16.73 35.71 28.56
C GLY A 181 17.35 34.31 28.75
N GLU A 182 17.74 33.90 29.95
CA GLU A 182 18.28 32.57 30.26
C GLU A 182 17.20 31.49 30.32
N LEU A 183 15.96 31.84 30.69
CA LEU A 183 14.80 30.94 30.62
C LEU A 183 14.33 30.72 29.17
N LEU A 184 14.30 31.78 28.36
CA LEU A 184 14.03 31.67 26.93
C LEU A 184 15.15 30.91 26.19
N SER A 185 16.41 31.12 26.58
CA SER A 185 17.56 30.42 26.01
C SER A 185 17.61 28.94 26.47
N SER A 186 17.25 28.63 27.71
CA SER A 186 17.15 27.23 28.19
C SER A 186 15.95 26.48 27.61
N MET A 187 14.82 27.15 27.34
CA MET A 187 13.70 26.55 26.61
C MET A 187 13.99 26.37 25.11
N SER A 188 14.82 27.25 24.52
CA SER A 188 15.36 27.10 23.15
C SER A 188 16.43 25.99 23.05
N LEU A 189 17.06 25.62 24.16
CA LEU A 189 18.10 24.58 24.22
C LEU A 189 17.53 23.19 24.53
N PHE A 190 16.38 23.11 25.21
CA PHE A 190 15.73 21.84 25.56
C PHE A 190 14.90 21.22 24.41
N GLY A 191 15.02 21.78 23.21
CA GLY A 191 14.34 21.32 21.99
C GLY A 191 15.28 21.15 20.81
N GLY A 192 16.43 20.46 20.96
CA GLY A 192 17.19 20.02 19.78
C GLY A 192 18.65 19.64 19.98
N SER A 193 18.91 18.32 19.99
CA SER A 193 20.14 17.67 19.51
C SER A 193 21.50 18.02 20.14
N LYS A 194 21.89 17.14 21.07
CA LYS A 194 23.18 16.42 21.12
C LYS A 194 24.27 16.94 20.15
N LYS A 195 25.18 17.77 20.64
CA LYS A 195 26.57 17.85 20.14
C LYS A 195 27.52 17.99 21.32
N THR A 196 28.16 16.89 21.67
CA THR A 196 29.35 16.85 22.51
C THR A 196 30.52 17.45 21.74
N VAL A 197 31.09 18.56 22.22
CA VAL A 197 32.42 19.03 21.81
C VAL A 197 33.22 19.28 23.08
N GLY A 198 33.99 18.27 23.47
CA GLY A 198 35.04 18.38 24.48
C GLY A 198 36.38 18.60 23.76
N SER A 199 37.07 19.68 24.12
CA SER A 199 38.43 19.98 23.67
C SER A 199 39.45 19.52 24.72
N GLY A 200 40.49 18.81 24.27
CA GLY A 200 41.79 18.78 24.94
C GLY A 200 42.41 17.41 25.18
N ARG A 201 43.31 16.96 24.29
CA ARG A 201 44.77 16.83 24.54
C ARG A 201 45.42 15.73 23.68
N ARG A 202 46.43 16.17 22.89
CA ARG A 202 47.37 15.37 22.10
C ARG A 202 48.01 14.22 22.90
N ARG A 203 48.16 13.05 22.26
CA ARG A 203 49.43 12.28 22.14
C ARG A 203 49.28 11.15 21.10
N THR A 204 49.94 11.37 19.96
CA THR A 204 50.75 10.43 19.14
C THR A 204 50.53 8.92 19.25
N GLY A 205 50.33 8.27 18.10
CA GLY A 205 50.71 6.87 17.93
C GLY A 205 50.09 6.14 16.72
N ALA A 206 50.92 5.97 15.69
CA ALA A 206 50.96 4.86 14.72
C ALA A 206 49.92 4.78 13.57
N GLU A 207 50.51 4.68 12.38
CA GLU A 207 49.93 4.63 11.04
C GLU A 207 49.20 3.32 10.71
N ASP A 208 48.18 3.50 9.88
CA ASP A 208 47.46 2.49 9.11
C ASP A 208 48.38 1.67 8.20
N SER A 209 48.07 0.39 8.04
CA SER A 209 48.06 -0.21 6.71
C SER A 209 47.27 -1.52 6.63
N ARG A 210 46.53 -1.62 5.51
CA ARG A 210 46.12 -2.81 4.74
C ARG A 210 44.73 -3.39 4.94
N ALA A 211 43.94 -3.09 3.91
CA ALA A 211 42.91 -3.93 3.35
C ALA A 211 43.43 -5.28 2.83
N ALA A 212 42.46 -6.19 2.72
CA ALA A 212 42.33 -7.31 1.78
C ALA A 212 43.11 -8.61 2.03
N GLY A 213 42.37 -9.72 1.99
CA GLY A 213 42.89 -11.06 1.73
C GLY A 213 42.05 -12.20 2.28
N ALA A 214 41.26 -12.85 1.42
CA ALA A 214 40.80 -14.24 1.56
C ALA A 214 42.03 -15.20 1.65
N ILE A 215 42.02 -16.47 2.08
CA ILE A 215 41.14 -17.62 1.81
C ILE A 215 41.50 -18.76 2.84
N ILE A 216 40.61 -19.77 3.00
CA ILE A 216 40.76 -21.20 3.41
C ILE A 216 41.03 -21.55 4.90
N ASP A 217 40.07 -22.21 5.57
CA ASP A 217 40.13 -23.64 5.95
C ASP A 217 38.91 -24.10 6.76
N ALA A 218 38.38 -25.28 6.40
CA ALA A 218 37.47 -26.11 7.20
C ALA A 218 38.32 -27.14 7.99
N PRO A 219 37.77 -28.11 8.77
CA PRO A 219 36.39 -28.40 9.16
C PRO A 219 36.22 -28.71 10.68
N SER A 220 34.99 -28.80 11.19
CA SER A 220 34.59 -29.80 12.22
C SER A 220 33.17 -29.61 12.76
N ALA A 221 32.49 -30.75 12.95
CA ALA A 221 31.32 -31.03 13.80
C ALA A 221 29.97 -30.35 13.45
N SER A 222 28.81 -30.97 13.56
CA SER A 222 28.40 -32.31 14.02
C SER A 222 26.94 -32.51 13.56
N GLY A 223 26.66 -33.64 12.92
CA GLY A 223 25.30 -34.05 12.57
C GLY A 223 24.55 -34.56 13.78
N SER A 224 23.44 -33.90 14.15
CA SER A 224 22.47 -34.41 15.12
C SER A 224 21.24 -34.91 14.36
N GLY A 225 21.01 -36.21 14.46
CA GLY A 225 19.92 -36.93 13.81
C GLY A 225 18.58 -36.82 14.56
N GLY A 226 17.53 -37.26 13.87
CA GLY A 226 16.26 -37.58 14.50
C GLY A 226 15.05 -37.51 13.56
N ARG A 227 14.80 -38.55 12.77
CA ARG A 227 13.42 -38.86 12.35
C ARG A 227 13.17 -40.35 12.34
N LYS A 228 12.26 -40.74 13.22
CA LYS A 228 11.89 -42.10 13.60
C LYS A 228 11.07 -42.79 12.50
N GLU A 229 11.54 -43.97 12.12
CA GLU A 229 10.77 -45.07 11.55
C GLU A 229 9.77 -45.61 12.60
N LYS A 230 8.48 -45.75 12.28
CA LYS A 230 7.57 -46.59 13.09
C LYS A 230 6.40 -47.18 12.28
N LYS A 231 6.46 -48.51 12.21
CA LYS A 231 5.36 -49.51 12.23
C LYS A 231 4.48 -49.67 10.98
N ARG A 232 4.84 -50.72 10.23
CA ARG A 232 3.93 -51.77 9.77
C ARG A 232 3.00 -52.26 10.89
N ARG A 233 1.69 -52.41 10.61
CA ARG A 233 0.82 -53.49 11.08
C ARG A 233 -0.39 -53.67 10.15
N ALA A 234 -0.65 -54.95 9.88
CA ALA A 234 -1.87 -55.59 9.36
C ALA A 234 -2.36 -55.16 7.97
#